data_AF-A0A662SP59-F1
#
_entry.id   AF-A0A662SP59-F1
#
_cell.length_a   1.000
_cell.length_b   1.000
_cell.length_c   1.000
_cell.angle_alpha   90.00
_cell.angle_beta   90.00
_cell.angle_gamma   90.00
#
_symmetry.space_group_name_H-M   'P 1'
#
loop_
_entity.id
_entity.type
_entity.pdbx_description
1 polymer ?
#
loop_
_entity_poly.entity_id
_entity_poly.type
_entity_poly.pdbx_seq_one_letter_code
_entity_poly.pdbx_strand_id
1 'polypeptide(L)'
;VIEDVNKVLRVRREAAERLVIYVAEEWKYELVRELEKVGLDRKEAYEVARKYLRERGEEAKKVVEAYLNARGALRPAGREAEREMLSALRDMIKERTGVKVVEVVPAEEGRDPLGKWSQALPGRPAIYLE
;
A
#
# COMPACT_ATOMS: atom_id res chain seq x y z
N VAL A 1 -7.23 4.70 -4.26
CA VAL A 1 -6.72 4.13 -5.54
C VAL A 1 -7.21 4.88 -6.76
N ILE A 2 -8.48 4.78 -7.19
CA ILE A 2 -8.94 5.47 -8.43
C ILE A 2 -8.75 6.99 -8.35
N GLU A 3 -9.10 7.59 -7.22
CA GLU A 3 -8.88 9.02 -6.99
C GLU A 3 -7.40 9.40 -6.99
N ASP A 4 -6.53 8.54 -6.43
CA ASP A 4 -5.08 8.77 -6.43
C ASP A 4 -4.51 8.68 -7.85
N VAL A 5 -4.94 7.68 -8.64
CA VAL A 5 -4.57 7.55 -10.05
C VAL A 5 -5.03 8.77 -10.84
N ASN A 6 -6.27 9.22 -10.66
CA ASN A 6 -6.79 10.42 -11.31
C ASN A 6 -6.03 11.69 -10.89
N LYS A 7 -5.59 11.81 -9.63
CA LYS A 7 -4.75 12.92 -9.18
C LYS A 7 -3.39 12.90 -9.89
N VAL A 8 -2.73 11.74 -9.99
CA VAL A 8 -1.43 11.65 -10.68
C VAL A 8 -1.57 11.89 -12.18
N LEU A 9 -2.63 11.36 -12.82
CA LEU A 9 -2.93 11.60 -14.23
C LEU A 9 -3.27 13.06 -14.54
N ARG A 10 -3.93 13.78 -13.62
CA ARG A 10 -4.18 15.23 -13.79
C ARG A 10 -2.90 16.06 -13.77
N VAL A 11 -1.89 15.61 -13.03
CA VAL A 11 -0.59 16.30 -12.94
C VAL A 11 0.30 15.96 -14.13
N ARG A 12 0.19 14.73 -14.66
CA ARG A 12 0.83 14.35 -15.92
C ARG A 12 0.11 14.99 -17.10
N ARG A 13 0.86 15.57 -18.04
CA ARG A 13 0.30 16.11 -19.30
C ARG A 13 0.13 15.03 -20.37
N GLU A 14 0.66 13.84 -20.13
CA GLU A 14 0.68 12.71 -21.07
C GLU A 14 -0.17 11.55 -20.54
N ALA A 15 -0.83 10.84 -21.45
CA ALA A 15 -1.61 9.66 -21.13
C ALA A 15 -0.67 8.54 -20.67
N ALA A 16 -0.84 8.04 -19.45
CA ALA A 16 -0.07 6.89 -18.98
C ALA A 16 -0.54 5.62 -19.69
N GLU A 17 0.40 4.84 -20.21
CA GLU A 17 0.07 3.60 -20.92
C GLU A 17 -0.11 2.44 -19.95
N ARG A 18 0.65 2.43 -18.85
CA ARG A 18 0.63 1.35 -17.86
C ARG A 18 0.58 1.90 -16.43
N LEU A 19 -0.29 1.30 -15.62
CA LEU A 19 -0.42 1.52 -14.19
C LEU A 19 0.02 0.26 -13.46
N VAL A 20 1.01 0.39 -12.60
CA VAL A 20 1.44 -0.66 -11.67
C VAL A 20 0.95 -0.28 -10.26
N ILE A 21 0.22 -1.18 -9.63
CA ILE A 21 -0.28 -1.07 -8.27
C ILE A 21 0.50 -2.06 -7.41
N TYR A 22 1.28 -1.53 -6.46
CA TYR A 22 2.05 -2.32 -5.52
C TYR A 22 1.24 -2.53 -4.24
N VAL A 23 0.92 -3.79 -3.95
CA VAL A 23 0.46 -4.20 -2.62
C VAL A 23 1.67 -4.35 -1.70
N ALA A 24 1.51 -4.01 -0.42
CA ALA A 24 2.61 -3.92 0.53
C ALA A 24 3.33 -5.27 0.77
N GLU A 25 4.50 -5.23 1.40
CA GLU A 25 5.18 -6.43 1.89
C GLU A 25 4.36 -7.12 2.99
N GLU A 26 4.47 -8.45 3.06
CA GLU A 26 3.69 -9.28 3.97
C GLU A 26 3.88 -8.89 5.45
N TRP A 27 5.11 -8.60 5.86
CA TRP A 27 5.42 -8.20 7.24
C TRP A 27 4.67 -6.92 7.67
N LYS A 28 4.34 -6.02 6.73
CA LYS A 28 3.55 -4.81 7.03
C LYS A 28 2.12 -5.17 7.40
N TYR A 29 1.54 -6.20 6.75
CA TYR A 29 0.22 -6.72 7.11
C TYR A 29 0.24 -7.39 8.49
N GLU A 30 1.28 -8.18 8.79
CA GLU A 30 1.45 -8.81 10.09
C GLU A 30 1.56 -7.77 11.22
N LEU A 31 2.40 -6.75 11.04
CA LEU A 31 2.55 -5.67 12.00
C LEU A 31 1.21 -4.95 12.23
N VAL A 32 0.46 -4.63 11.18
CA VAL A 32 -0.86 -3.99 11.35
C VAL A 32 -1.84 -4.89 12.10
N ARG A 33 -1.86 -6.20 11.85
CA ARG A 33 -2.69 -7.15 12.62
C ARG A 33 -2.30 -7.22 14.10
N GLU A 34 -1.02 -7.06 14.42
CA GLU A 34 -0.56 -6.96 15.81
C GLU A 34 -0.98 -5.62 16.45
N LEU A 35 -0.92 -4.53 15.70
CA LEU A 35 -1.38 -3.20 16.14
C LEU A 35 -2.90 -3.16 16.38
N GLU A 36 -3.70 -3.86 15.57
CA GLU A 36 -5.15 -3.96 15.75
C GLU A 36 -5.53 -4.57 17.12
N LYS A 37 -4.71 -5.46 17.67
CA LYS A 37 -4.97 -6.10 18.96
C LYS A 37 -4.80 -5.15 20.14
N VAL A 38 -3.89 -4.18 20.03
CA VAL A 38 -3.59 -3.19 21.08
C VAL A 38 -4.34 -1.87 20.86
N GLY A 39 -4.95 -1.68 19.69
CA GLY A 39 -5.72 -0.48 19.38
C GLY A 39 -4.82 0.74 19.13
N LEU A 40 -5.25 1.93 19.55
CA LEU A 40 -4.62 3.21 19.21
C LEU A 40 -3.69 3.75 20.30
N ASP A 41 -3.41 2.98 21.36
CA ASP A 41 -2.45 3.40 22.36
C ASP A 41 -1.04 3.42 21.77
N ARG A 42 -0.40 4.59 21.81
CA ARG A 42 0.92 4.78 21.18
C ARG A 42 1.99 3.95 21.88
N LYS A 43 1.95 3.81 23.20
CA LYS A 43 2.98 3.10 23.93
C LYS A 43 2.90 1.60 23.62
N GLU A 44 1.70 1.04 23.66
CA GLU A 44 1.47 -0.38 23.33
C GLU A 44 1.75 -0.68 21.85
N ALA A 45 1.39 0.23 20.94
CA ALA A 45 1.70 0.12 19.51
C ALA A 45 3.21 0.02 19.25
N TYR A 46 4.02 0.85 19.92
CA TYR A 46 5.48 0.79 19.78
C TYR A 46 6.09 -0.43 20.50
N GLU A 47 5.49 -0.91 21.58
CA GLU A 47 5.97 -2.12 22.27
C GLU A 47 5.72 -3.37 21.43
N VAL A 48 4.53 -3.52 20.82
CA VAL A 48 4.24 -4.66 19.95
C VAL A 48 5.08 -4.61 18.66
N ALA A 49 5.34 -3.40 18.15
CA ALA A 49 6.18 -3.20 16.97
C ALA A 49 7.69 -3.40 17.23
N ARG A 50 8.11 -3.63 18.47
CA ARG A 50 9.53 -3.61 18.86
C ARG A 50 10.42 -4.57 18.09
N LYS A 51 9.92 -5.76 17.73
CA LYS A 51 10.65 -6.72 16.88
C LYS A 51 10.91 -6.15 15.49
N TYR A 52 9.87 -5.61 14.84
CA TYR A 52 9.95 -4.99 13.52
C TYR A 52 10.81 -3.73 13.53
N LEU A 53 10.77 -2.93 14.60
CA LEU A 53 11.62 -1.76 14.76
C LEU A 53 13.11 -2.12 14.84
N ARG A 54 13.47 -3.28 15.41
CA ARG A 54 14.85 -3.75 15.43
C ARG A 54 15.31 -4.26 14.07
N GLU A 55 14.44 -4.96 13.34
CA GLU A 55 14.78 -5.59 12.06
C GLU A 55 14.71 -4.64 10.87
N ARG A 56 13.71 -3.73 10.87
CA ARG A 56 13.35 -2.86 9.74
C ARG A 56 13.49 -1.36 10.05
N GLY A 57 13.79 -1.00 11.30
CA GLY A 57 14.12 0.36 11.70
C GLY A 57 13.03 1.38 11.38
N GLU A 58 13.43 2.41 10.62
CA GLU A 58 12.57 3.54 10.25
C GLU A 58 11.34 3.11 9.42
N GLU A 59 11.43 2.01 8.68
CA GLU A 59 10.30 1.52 7.88
C GLU A 59 9.17 1.00 8.76
N ALA A 60 9.49 0.19 9.78
CA ALA A 60 8.51 -0.28 10.76
C ALA A 60 7.87 0.90 11.51
N LYS A 61 8.67 1.91 11.87
CA LYS A 61 8.17 3.13 12.51
C LYS A 61 7.14 3.85 11.63
N LYS A 62 7.39 3.96 10.32
CA LYS A 62 6.42 4.55 9.37
C LYS A 62 5.10 3.80 9.34
N VAL A 63 5.11 2.46 9.43
CA VAL A 63 3.89 1.64 9.48
C VAL A 63 3.10 1.93 10.75
N VAL A 64 3.76 1.95 11.91
CA VAL A 64 3.12 2.26 13.21
C VAL A 64 2.49 3.66 13.18
N GLU A 65 3.26 4.66 12.73
CA GLU A 65 2.76 6.03 12.64
C GLU A 65 1.61 6.15 11.64
N ALA A 66 1.68 5.46 10.49
CA ALA A 66 0.58 5.47 9.52
C ALA A 66 -0.69 4.84 10.09
N TYR A 67 -0.58 3.76 10.86
CA TYR A 67 -1.70 3.11 11.54
C TYR A 67 -2.34 4.04 12.58
N LEU A 68 -1.54 4.65 13.45
CA LEU A 68 -2.01 5.59 14.48
C LEU A 68 -2.66 6.83 13.85
N ASN A 69 -2.03 7.42 12.84
CA ASN A 69 -2.57 8.59 12.13
C ASN A 69 -3.86 8.28 11.37
N ALA A 70 -3.98 7.06 10.83
CA ALA A 70 -5.20 6.59 10.19
C ALA A 70 -6.28 6.17 11.20
N ARG A 71 -6.05 6.31 12.51
CA ARG A 71 -6.96 5.88 13.58
C ARG A 71 -7.40 4.42 13.42
N GLY A 72 -6.49 3.55 12.98
CA GLY A 72 -6.77 2.13 12.77
C GLY A 72 -7.59 1.81 11.52
N ALA A 73 -7.70 2.76 10.58
CA ALA A 73 -8.36 2.52 9.29
C ALA A 73 -7.53 1.66 8.32
N LEU A 74 -6.26 1.38 8.64
CA LEU A 74 -5.48 0.36 7.95
C LEU A 74 -5.98 -1.00 8.43
N ARG A 75 -7.08 -1.50 7.85
CA ARG A 75 -7.67 -2.81 8.17
C ARG A 75 -7.30 -3.83 7.09
N PRO A 76 -6.28 -4.66 7.31
CA PRO A 76 -5.87 -5.63 6.31
C PRO A 76 -6.75 -6.88 6.33
N ALA A 77 -7.45 -7.15 5.23
CA ALA A 77 -7.91 -8.51 4.92
C ALA A 77 -6.72 -9.47 4.70
N GLY A 78 -5.55 -8.93 4.34
CA GLY A 78 -4.31 -9.67 4.02
C GLY A 78 -3.81 -9.31 2.62
N ARG A 79 -2.51 -9.58 2.33
CA ARG A 79 -1.89 -9.23 1.05
C ARG A 79 -2.64 -9.84 -0.15
N GLU A 80 -2.91 -11.15 -0.11
CA GLU A 80 -3.59 -11.84 -1.21
C GLU A 80 -5.03 -11.35 -1.39
N ALA A 81 -5.78 -11.14 -0.30
CA ALA A 81 -7.13 -10.61 -0.38
C ALA A 81 -7.16 -9.19 -1.00
N GLU A 82 -6.21 -8.33 -0.63
CA GLU A 82 -6.08 -7.00 -1.20
C GLU A 82 -5.67 -7.06 -2.68
N ARG A 83 -4.75 -7.96 -3.03
CA ARG A 83 -4.31 -8.21 -4.41
C ARG A 83 -5.46 -8.70 -5.30
N GLU A 84 -6.23 -9.67 -4.83
CA GLU A 84 -7.39 -10.22 -5.53
C GLU A 84 -8.47 -9.16 -5.73
N MET A 85 -8.80 -8.40 -4.67
CA MET A 85 -9.75 -7.29 -4.75
C MET A 85 -9.30 -6.26 -5.79
N LEU A 86 -8.05 -5.79 -5.74
CA LEU A 86 -7.53 -4.83 -6.71
C LEU A 86 -7.46 -5.43 -8.13
N SER A 87 -7.18 -6.73 -8.24
CA SER A 87 -7.16 -7.41 -9.53
C SER A 87 -8.54 -7.53 -10.16
N ALA A 88 -9.57 -7.81 -9.36
CA ALA A 88 -10.96 -7.82 -9.82
C ALA A 88 -11.44 -6.43 -10.28
N LEU A 89 -10.88 -5.35 -9.71
CA LEU A 89 -11.22 -3.98 -10.06
C LEU A 89 -10.41 -3.43 -11.26
N ARG A 90 -9.51 -4.22 -11.86
CA ARG A 90 -8.61 -3.75 -12.95
C ARG A 90 -9.37 -3.13 -14.11
N ASP A 91 -10.42 -3.77 -14.59
CA ASP A 91 -11.14 -3.30 -15.78
C ASP A 91 -11.89 -2.00 -15.49
N MET A 92 -12.50 -1.89 -14.30
CA MET A 92 -13.10 -0.63 -13.85
C MET A 92 -12.05 0.48 -13.69
N ILE A 93 -10.84 0.16 -13.21
CA ILE A 93 -9.73 1.12 -13.13
C ILE A 93 -9.34 1.59 -14.54
N LYS A 94 -9.16 0.68 -15.51
CA LYS A 94 -8.86 1.04 -16.91
C LYS A 94 -9.92 1.97 -17.49
N GLU A 95 -11.20 1.61 -17.35
CA GLU A 95 -12.32 2.38 -17.87
C GLU A 95 -12.36 3.80 -17.31
N ARG A 96 -12.17 3.94 -15.99
CA ARG A 96 -12.26 5.25 -15.32
C ARG A 96 -11.01 6.12 -15.45
N THR A 97 -9.85 5.52 -15.70
CA THR A 97 -8.56 6.22 -15.74
C THR A 97 -8.03 6.39 -17.16
N GLY A 98 -8.54 5.64 -18.13
CA GLY A 98 -8.08 5.64 -19.52
C GLY A 98 -6.74 4.94 -19.75
N VAL A 99 -6.18 4.29 -18.71
CA VAL A 99 -4.91 3.56 -18.81
C VAL A 99 -5.12 2.22 -19.53
N LYS A 100 -4.19 1.84 -20.42
CA LYS A 100 -4.30 0.63 -21.25
C LYS A 100 -4.04 -0.65 -20.45
N VAL A 101 -3.03 -0.62 -19.57
CA VAL A 101 -2.59 -1.79 -18.79
C VAL A 101 -2.63 -1.48 -17.30
N VAL A 102 -3.23 -2.38 -16.51
CA VAL A 102 -3.20 -2.31 -15.03
C VAL A 102 -2.64 -3.61 -14.49
N GLU A 103 -1.50 -3.50 -13.80
CA GLU A 103 -0.80 -4.60 -13.13
C GLU A 103 -0.90 -4.42 -11.62
N VAL A 104 -1.30 -5.47 -10.90
CA VAL A 104 -1.27 -5.51 -9.43
C VAL A 104 -0.22 -6.53 -9.03
N VAL A 105 0.83 -6.08 -8.34
CA VAL A 105 2.01 -6.88 -8.02
C VAL A 105 2.40 -6.72 -6.55
N PRO A 106 2.93 -7.77 -5.90
CA PRO A 106 3.63 -7.64 -4.62
C PRO A 106 4.78 -6.65 -4.72
N ALA A 107 5.01 -5.90 -3.64
CA ALA A 107 6.07 -4.90 -3.56
C ALA A 107 7.48 -5.46 -3.89
N GLU A 108 7.69 -6.76 -3.65
CA GLU A 108 8.97 -7.47 -3.80
C GLU A 108 9.16 -8.09 -5.20
N GLU A 109 8.13 -8.13 -6.04
CA GLU A 109 8.12 -8.88 -7.31
C GLU A 109 8.00 -7.98 -8.55
N GLY A 110 7.74 -6.68 -8.39
CA GLY A 110 7.49 -5.74 -9.49
C GLY A 110 8.74 -4.96 -9.94
N ARG A 111 8.77 -4.58 -11.22
CA ARG A 111 9.76 -3.63 -11.75
C ARG A 111 9.45 -2.22 -11.24
N ASP A 112 10.21 -1.76 -10.26
CA ASP A 112 10.03 -0.44 -9.68
C ASP A 112 11.26 0.47 -9.80
N PRO A 113 11.42 1.15 -10.93
CA PRO A 113 12.57 2.04 -11.16
C PRO A 113 12.60 3.25 -10.22
N LEU A 114 11.52 3.55 -9.49
CA LEU A 114 11.41 4.71 -8.59
C LEU A 114 11.27 4.33 -7.11
N GLY A 115 11.33 3.04 -6.75
CA GLY A 115 11.24 2.56 -5.37
C GLY A 115 9.93 2.90 -4.65
N LYS A 116 8.84 3.12 -5.39
CA LYS A 116 7.47 3.35 -4.89
C LYS A 116 6.89 2.19 -4.07
N TRP A 117 7.34 0.96 -4.28
CA TRP A 117 6.90 -0.26 -3.61
C TRP A 117 7.08 -0.18 -2.09
N SER A 118 8.20 0.43 -1.65
CA SER A 118 8.49 0.68 -0.23
C SER A 118 7.44 1.58 0.45
N GLN A 119 6.73 2.41 -0.33
CA GLN A 119 5.70 3.32 0.17
C GLN A 119 4.32 2.65 0.30
N ALA A 120 4.16 1.43 -0.21
CA ALA A 120 2.92 0.69 -0.07
C ALA A 120 2.70 0.32 1.40
N LEU A 121 1.47 0.54 1.88
CA LEU A 121 1.00 0.13 3.19
C LEU A 121 -0.27 -0.69 3.03
N PRO A 122 -0.60 -1.57 4.00
CA PRO A 122 -1.85 -2.32 3.96
C PRO A 122 -3.07 -1.40 3.83
N GLY A 123 -3.93 -1.64 2.84
CA GLY A 123 -5.09 -0.80 2.53
C GLY A 123 -4.76 0.55 1.87
N ARG A 124 -3.47 0.84 1.66
CA ARG A 124 -2.96 2.03 0.94
C ARG A 124 -1.86 1.58 -0.03
N PRO A 125 -2.23 0.94 -1.15
CA PRO A 125 -1.25 0.47 -2.12
C PRO A 125 -0.52 1.65 -2.77
N ALA A 126 0.73 1.41 -3.16
CA ALA A 126 1.48 2.40 -3.94
C ALA A 126 1.15 2.27 -5.42
N ILE A 127 1.18 3.39 -6.14
CA ILE A 127 0.92 3.42 -7.58
C ILE A 127 2.12 3.97 -8.34
N TYR A 128 2.40 3.39 -9.50
CA TYR A 128 3.39 3.85 -10.45
C TYR A 128 2.76 3.89 -11.84
N LEU A 129 2.94 5.02 -12.53
CA LEU A 129 2.49 5.21 -13.89
C LEU A 129 3.71 5.22 -14.79
N GLU A 130 3.70 4.34 -15.79
CA GLU A 130 4.62 4.33 -16.94
C GLU A 130 3.91 5.03 -18.10
#